data_AF-A0A844KLT5-F1
#
_entry.id   AF-A0A844KLT5-F1
#
_cell.length_a   1.000
_cell.length_b   1.000
_cell.length_c   1.000
_cell.angle_alpha   90.00
_cell.angle_beta   90.00
_cell.angle_gamma   90.00
#
_symmetry.space_group_name_H-M   'P 1'
#
loop_
_entity.id
_entity.type
_entity.pdbx_description
1 polymer ?
#
loop_
_entity_poly.entity_id
_entity_poly.type
_entity_poly.pdbx_seq_one_letter_code
_entity_poly.pdbx_strand_id
1 'polypeptide(L)'
;MKYDKKEPETMDADPMRLLVSAILAFTVMLFINGFVGSMGGFPAFVAFTLVFFRIRTRAGMENGGMQQELSDRQITGRLLWKYAAGYLVLWGILRIAFLISRVTGWGNINGASAVEYVRQMWNTSLLEKWAYFFAGMIMFAFVLSLFPLAVIREKVRWIRYALVDGAVFALVCIGMNGVCRLKFEQKSSGRATCLIDHLLLCGRMRTWQEITCLLAMVVFILVIGAFVFNYASRQYAVKNIDGIPASAGEEESRRHRMIRKIVTVGCSIAAAAIVVVIVLLMPKDTAGDYTKVAEFLTEDTRMGPMEYGDAVYVPVNEEADLEKNGIAQGYLAERGERCDSRFYQLAIANLLYTDPTGKTNLVQTAGTDGGTYAPVASVETDKTWETDDMFLLWDEDWALESAYSHEPTGYVACPADLIRGLRMQFPDVTYRTADFSDYDAYFTLRGYQEMEQALEEDPVDGDWVGCILVKDNKFYFGSYENQITGICLQQLRKVLGGNAK
;
A
#
# COMPACT_ATOMS: atom_id res chain seq x y z
N MET A 1 54.60 15.01 40.53
CA MET A 1 53.65 14.84 39.41
C MET A 1 52.37 14.20 39.94
N LYS A 2 51.31 14.98 40.15
CA LYS A 2 49.96 14.46 40.39
C LYS A 2 49.38 14.11 39.01
N TYR A 3 49.05 12.84 38.79
CA TYR A 3 48.24 12.45 37.63
C TYR A 3 46.84 13.00 37.83
N ASP A 4 46.48 14.01 37.03
CA ASP A 4 45.12 14.53 36.93
C ASP A 4 44.29 13.46 36.21
N LYS A 5 43.56 12.65 36.99
CA LYS A 5 42.64 11.65 36.46
C LYS A 5 41.38 12.41 36.03
N LYS A 6 41.33 12.85 34.76
CA LYS A 6 40.10 13.41 34.15
C LYS A 6 38.95 12.48 34.47
N GLU A 7 38.01 12.95 35.30
CA GLU A 7 36.75 12.24 35.50
C GLU A 7 36.07 12.08 34.13
N PRO A 8 35.59 10.88 33.76
CA PRO A 8 34.89 10.69 32.51
C PRO A 8 33.65 11.59 32.53
N GLU A 9 33.50 12.50 31.55
CA GLU A 9 32.31 13.34 31.46
C GLU A 9 31.05 12.46 31.41
N THR A 10 30.32 12.39 32.52
CA THR A 10 29.13 11.55 32.63
C THR A 10 27.91 12.27 32.09
N MET A 11 27.05 11.56 31.32
CA MET A 11 25.77 12.08 30.83
C MET A 11 24.67 12.06 31.92
N ASP A 12 25.00 12.44 33.15
CA ASP A 12 24.19 12.12 34.33
C ASP A 12 23.26 13.24 34.81
N ALA A 13 23.21 14.40 34.13
CA ALA A 13 22.23 15.44 34.40
C ALA A 13 20.84 15.09 33.79
N ASP A 14 19.79 15.12 34.61
CA ASP A 14 18.40 14.77 34.25
C ASP A 14 17.86 15.45 32.97
N PRO A 15 18.03 16.76 32.74
CA PRO A 15 17.55 17.40 31.50
C PRO A 15 18.33 16.95 30.25
N MET A 16 19.63 16.66 30.40
CA MET A 16 20.46 16.16 29.29
C MET A 16 20.10 14.72 28.91
N ARG A 17 19.68 13.90 29.89
CA ARG A 17 19.21 12.52 29.61
C ARG A 17 17.92 12.51 28.80
N LEU A 18 16.99 13.42 29.10
CA LEU A 18 15.74 13.56 28.34
C LEU A 18 16.02 14.02 26.90
N LEU A 19 16.84 15.06 26.73
CA LEU A 19 17.21 15.60 25.40
C LEU A 19 17.87 14.54 24.52
N VAL A 20 18.84 13.80 25.05
CA VAL A 20 19.50 12.71 24.31
C VAL A 20 18.53 11.60 23.96
N SER A 21 17.63 11.25 24.88
CA SER A 21 16.62 10.21 24.62
C SER A 21 15.65 10.64 23.52
N ALA A 22 15.27 11.92 23.48
CA ALA A 22 14.42 12.49 22.43
C ALA A 22 15.13 12.53 21.07
N ILE A 23 16.40 12.94 21.01
CA ILE A 23 17.21 12.94 19.77
C ILE A 23 17.36 11.51 19.23
N LEU A 24 17.67 10.55 20.12
CA LEU A 24 17.77 9.15 19.74
C LEU A 24 16.42 8.62 19.24
N ALA A 25 15.33 8.90 19.95
CA ALA A 25 13.99 8.48 19.53
C ALA A 25 13.59 9.07 18.16
N PHE A 26 13.95 10.33 17.90
CA PHE A 26 13.72 10.96 16.60
C PHE A 26 14.52 10.26 15.49
N THR A 27 15.78 9.91 15.76
CA THR A 27 16.62 9.14 14.83
C THR A 27 16.03 7.76 14.57
N VAL A 28 15.54 7.07 15.60
CA VAL A 28 14.84 5.77 15.49
C VAL A 28 13.59 5.90 14.63
N MET A 29 12.80 6.96 14.81
CA MET A 29 11.62 7.24 14.01
C MET A 29 11.99 7.45 12.53
N LEU A 30 13.03 8.26 12.23
CA LEU A 30 13.50 8.47 10.87
C LEU A 30 13.97 7.16 10.23
N PHE A 31 14.69 6.32 10.98
CA PHE A 31 15.13 5.01 10.50
C PHE A 31 13.93 4.11 10.16
N ILE A 32 12.97 3.98 11.06
CA ILE A 32 11.78 3.14 10.85
C ILE A 32 11.01 3.64 9.62
N ASN A 33 10.73 4.94 9.54
CA ASN A 33 9.96 5.49 8.43
C ASN A 33 10.72 5.38 7.09
N GLY A 34 12.04 5.60 7.09
CA GLY A 34 12.85 5.62 5.86
C GLY A 34 13.23 4.23 5.34
N PHE A 35 13.62 3.31 6.23
CA PHE A 35 14.10 1.99 5.83
C PHE A 35 13.05 0.89 5.93
N VAL A 36 12.18 0.92 6.95
CA VAL A 36 11.19 -0.14 7.17
C VAL A 36 9.86 0.19 6.50
N GLY A 37 9.42 1.44 6.57
CA GLY A 37 8.13 1.94 6.07
C GLY A 37 7.24 2.47 7.21
N SER A 38 6.03 2.96 6.89
CA SER A 38 5.14 3.73 7.79
C SER A 38 4.49 2.92 8.94
N MET A 39 5.29 2.15 9.69
CA MET A 39 4.90 1.33 10.85
C MET A 39 4.65 2.13 12.14
N GLY A 40 4.14 3.36 11.99
CA GLY A 40 3.72 4.21 13.10
C GLY A 40 4.84 5.05 13.69
N GLY A 41 5.46 5.90 12.87
CA GLY A 41 6.54 6.81 13.28
C GLY A 41 6.27 7.52 14.63
N PHE A 42 5.11 8.15 14.81
CA PHE A 42 4.77 8.80 16.08
C PHE A 42 4.56 7.81 17.25
N PRO A 43 3.76 6.73 17.13
CA PRO A 43 3.72 5.66 18.13
C PRO A 43 5.09 5.09 18.52
N ALA A 44 5.97 4.84 17.55
CA ALA A 44 7.31 4.33 17.76
C ALA A 44 8.19 5.35 18.52
N PHE A 45 8.13 6.62 18.14
CA PHE A 45 8.84 7.72 18.81
C PHE A 45 8.44 7.84 20.28
N VAL A 46 7.14 7.93 20.58
CA VAL A 46 6.65 8.12 21.94
C VAL A 46 6.94 6.88 22.80
N ALA A 47 6.69 5.69 22.26
CA ALA A 47 6.95 4.44 22.97
C ALA A 47 8.44 4.28 23.32
N PHE A 48 9.32 4.53 22.33
CA PHE A 48 10.77 4.45 22.54
C PHE A 48 11.25 5.48 23.55
N THR A 49 10.84 6.75 23.41
CA THR A 49 11.26 7.84 24.31
C THR A 49 10.95 7.52 25.77
N LEU A 50 9.71 7.12 26.06
CA LEU A 50 9.24 6.86 27.42
C LEU A 50 9.90 5.63 28.04
N VAL A 51 9.98 4.53 27.28
CA VAL A 51 10.57 3.28 27.76
C VAL A 51 12.08 3.42 27.94
N PHE A 52 12.78 3.99 26.96
CA PHE A 52 14.22 4.20 26.99
C PHE A 52 14.62 5.12 28.15
N PHE A 53 13.92 6.25 28.31
CA PHE A 53 14.15 7.16 29.44
C PHE A 53 13.96 6.46 30.79
N ARG A 54 12.84 5.74 30.99
CA ARG A 54 12.59 5.02 32.26
C ARG A 54 13.63 3.96 32.56
N ILE A 55 14.06 3.19 31.56
CA ILE A 55 15.06 2.13 31.75
C ILE A 55 16.43 2.73 32.05
N ARG A 56 16.83 3.81 31.34
CA ARG A 56 18.09 4.52 31.59
C ARG A 56 18.14 5.14 32.99
N THR A 57 17.05 5.76 33.45
CA THR A 57 16.97 6.32 34.81
C THR A 57 17.08 5.24 35.88
N ARG A 58 16.42 4.09 35.71
CA ARG A 58 16.54 2.95 36.64
C ARG A 58 17.92 2.31 36.64
N ALA A 59 18.53 2.11 35.47
CA ALA A 59 19.92 1.64 35.36
C ALA A 59 20.93 2.62 35.98
N GLY A 60 20.59 3.91 36.02
CA GLY A 60 21.32 4.95 36.75
C GLY A 60 21.21 4.79 38.27
N MET A 61 19.98 4.64 38.79
CA MET A 61 19.67 4.57 40.23
C MET A 61 20.07 3.25 40.90
N GLU A 62 19.87 2.10 40.25
CA GLU A 62 20.17 0.77 40.85
C GLU A 62 21.67 0.53 41.07
N ASN A 63 22.54 1.26 40.36
CA ASN A 63 23.99 1.27 40.56
C ASN A 63 24.45 2.20 41.72
N GLY A 64 23.53 2.93 42.36
CA GLY A 64 23.83 3.95 43.37
C GLY A 64 23.44 3.60 44.81
N GLY A 65 22.77 2.48 45.07
CA GLY A 65 22.29 2.24 46.45
C GLY A 65 21.60 0.92 46.80
N MET A 66 21.64 -0.13 45.99
CA MET A 66 20.99 -1.39 46.39
C MET A 66 21.71 -2.62 45.82
N GLN A 67 22.96 -2.78 46.23
CA GLN A 67 23.80 -3.90 45.85
C GLN A 67 23.91 -4.86 47.04
N GLN A 68 22.95 -5.77 47.21
CA GLN A 68 23.14 -6.84 48.20
C GLN A 68 22.50 -8.22 47.96
N GLU A 69 21.66 -8.47 46.94
CA GLU A 69 21.07 -9.83 46.82
C GLU A 69 20.92 -10.43 45.41
N LEU A 70 21.13 -9.70 44.31
CA LEU A 70 20.87 -10.23 42.96
C LEU A 70 22.10 -10.12 42.04
N SER A 71 22.39 -11.18 41.28
CA SER A 71 23.51 -11.20 40.32
C SER A 71 23.29 -10.18 39.18
N ASP A 72 24.36 -9.53 38.72
CA ASP A 72 24.34 -8.51 37.65
C ASP A 72 23.61 -8.98 36.37
N ARG A 73 23.68 -10.28 36.07
CA ARG A 73 22.98 -10.93 34.95
C ARG A 73 21.46 -11.01 35.16
N GLN A 74 20.99 -11.21 36.40
CA GLN A 74 19.55 -11.22 36.72
C GLN A 74 18.97 -9.80 36.64
N ILE A 75 19.72 -8.78 37.05
CA ILE A 75 19.31 -7.37 36.94
C ILE A 75 19.20 -6.98 35.45
N THR A 76 20.25 -7.24 34.67
CA THR A 76 20.28 -6.97 33.23
C THR A 76 19.12 -7.66 32.50
N GLY A 77 18.83 -8.92 32.84
CA GLY A 77 17.73 -9.67 32.24
C GLY A 77 16.35 -9.07 32.56
N ARG A 78 16.13 -8.63 33.80
CA ARG A 78 14.88 -7.95 34.19
C ARG A 78 14.72 -6.60 33.49
N LEU A 79 15.81 -5.84 33.32
CA LEU A 79 15.78 -4.58 32.60
C LEU A 79 15.49 -4.78 31.11
N LEU A 80 16.11 -5.77 30.47
CA LEU A 80 15.86 -6.12 29.07
C LEU A 80 14.41 -6.56 28.85
N TRP A 81 13.87 -7.41 29.74
CA TRP A 81 12.46 -7.82 29.67
C TRP A 81 11.50 -6.64 29.79
N LYS A 82 11.72 -5.76 30.78
CA LYS A 82 10.90 -4.55 30.96
C LYS A 82 10.99 -3.60 29.76
N TYR A 83 12.17 -3.50 29.14
CA TYR A 83 12.38 -2.71 27.93
C TYR A 83 11.58 -3.27 26.75
N ALA A 84 11.76 -4.56 26.45
CA ALA A 84 11.09 -5.23 25.33
C ALA A 84 9.56 -5.25 25.48
N ALA A 85 9.06 -5.71 26.64
CA ALA A 85 7.63 -5.78 26.92
C ALA A 85 7.00 -4.39 27.02
N GLY A 86 7.69 -3.43 27.66
CA GLY A 86 7.23 -2.06 27.78
C GLY A 86 7.08 -1.37 26.42
N TYR A 87 8.04 -1.57 25.52
CA TYR A 87 7.95 -1.03 24.16
C TYR A 87 6.77 -1.63 23.38
N LEU A 88 6.63 -2.96 23.34
CA LEU A 88 5.54 -3.61 22.60
C LEU A 88 4.16 -3.19 23.08
N VAL A 89 3.95 -3.15 24.41
CA VAL A 89 2.66 -2.77 25.00
C VAL A 89 2.35 -1.31 24.69
N LEU A 90 3.30 -0.40 24.92
CA LEU A 90 3.07 1.03 24.72
C LEU A 90 2.90 1.38 23.25
N TRP A 91 3.74 0.80 22.36
CA TRP A 91 3.59 0.95 20.92
C TRP A 91 2.24 0.41 20.43
N GLY A 92 1.83 -0.77 20.91
CA GLY A 92 0.54 -1.38 20.55
C GLY A 92 -0.66 -0.52 20.97
N ILE A 93 -0.66 -0.02 22.21
CA ILE A 93 -1.69 0.89 22.71
C ILE A 93 -1.75 2.17 21.85
N LEU A 94 -0.60 2.80 21.60
CA LEU A 94 -0.53 4.01 20.79
C LEU A 94 -0.96 3.78 19.35
N ARG A 95 -0.65 2.61 18.78
CA ARG A 95 -1.07 2.24 17.43
C ARG A 95 -2.58 2.03 17.35
N ILE A 96 -3.17 1.35 18.32
CA ILE A 96 -4.63 1.18 18.43
C ILE A 96 -5.31 2.54 18.63
N ALA A 97 -4.80 3.38 19.53
CA ALA A 97 -5.34 4.72 19.76
C ALA A 97 -5.26 5.60 18.50
N PHE A 98 -4.15 5.52 17.75
CA PHE A 98 -3.99 6.21 16.48
C PHE A 98 -4.96 5.70 15.41
N LEU A 99 -5.16 4.38 15.34
CA LEU A 99 -6.15 3.78 14.45
C LEU A 99 -7.57 4.25 14.80
N ILE A 100 -7.95 4.19 16.08
CA ILE A 100 -9.25 4.69 16.56
C ILE A 100 -9.40 6.17 16.23
N SER A 101 -8.37 7.00 16.45
CA SER A 101 -8.41 8.43 16.13
C SER A 101 -8.62 8.72 14.63
N ARG A 102 -8.13 7.84 13.73
CA ARG A 102 -8.40 7.97 12.30
C ARG A 102 -9.84 7.58 11.95
N VAL A 103 -10.39 6.59 12.67
CA VAL A 103 -11.76 6.10 12.49
C VAL A 103 -12.80 7.06 13.09
N THR A 104 -12.48 7.75 14.18
CA THR A 104 -13.42 8.61 14.92
C THR A 104 -13.23 10.12 14.68
N GLY A 105 -12.18 10.54 13.96
CA GLY A 105 -11.86 11.94 13.68
C GLY A 105 -12.22 12.41 12.27
N TRP A 106 -11.76 13.63 11.92
CA TRP A 106 -11.94 14.37 10.64
C TRP A 106 -11.57 13.63 9.33
N GLY A 107 -11.15 12.36 9.40
CA GLY A 107 -10.81 11.51 8.26
C GLY A 107 -11.84 10.40 7.96
N ASN A 108 -12.99 10.36 8.65
CA ASN A 108 -14.08 9.44 8.34
C ASN A 108 -14.92 9.95 7.16
N ILE A 109 -14.31 10.00 5.97
CA ILE A 109 -14.95 10.50 4.74
C ILE A 109 -16.11 9.60 4.31
N ASN A 110 -16.12 8.33 4.75
CA ASN A 110 -17.10 7.32 4.34
C ASN A 110 -18.24 7.10 5.36
N GLY A 111 -18.28 7.85 6.47
CA GLY A 111 -19.34 7.73 7.49
C GLY A 111 -19.45 6.34 8.15
N ALA A 112 -18.47 5.46 7.97
CA ALA A 112 -18.55 4.07 8.40
C ALA A 112 -18.46 3.95 9.94
N SER A 113 -19.23 3.02 10.51
CA SER A 113 -19.23 2.77 11.95
C SER A 113 -17.88 2.18 12.39
N ALA A 114 -17.46 2.42 13.65
CA ALA A 114 -16.23 1.81 14.17
C ALA A 114 -16.25 0.27 14.10
N VAL A 115 -17.45 -0.34 14.13
CA VAL A 115 -17.64 -1.78 13.96
C VAL A 115 -17.50 -2.19 12.49
N GLU A 116 -18.05 -1.43 11.54
CA GLU A 116 -17.79 -1.61 10.10
C GLU A 116 -16.30 -1.51 9.80
N TYR A 117 -15.60 -0.54 10.38
CA TYR A 117 -14.16 -0.35 10.19
C TYR A 117 -13.32 -1.47 10.82
N VAL A 118 -13.71 -1.98 11.99
CA VAL A 118 -13.02 -3.12 12.61
C VAL A 118 -13.31 -4.41 11.86
N ARG A 119 -14.55 -4.58 11.40
CA ARG A 119 -14.95 -5.70 10.55
C ARG A 119 -14.29 -5.61 9.19
N GLN A 120 -14.15 -4.43 8.61
CA GLN A 120 -13.33 -4.16 7.44
C GLN A 120 -11.86 -4.41 7.78
N MET A 121 -11.22 -3.88 8.81
CA MET A 121 -9.83 -4.26 9.15
C MET A 121 -9.62 -5.79 9.33
N TRP A 122 -10.66 -6.51 9.78
CA TRP A 122 -10.63 -7.96 9.93
C TRP A 122 -10.88 -8.71 8.60
N ASN A 123 -11.86 -8.25 7.81
CA ASN A 123 -12.33 -8.82 6.53
C ASN A 123 -11.65 -8.24 5.29
N THR A 124 -10.96 -7.11 5.42
CA THR A 124 -10.09 -6.53 4.40
C THR A 124 -9.06 -7.61 4.19
N SER A 125 -9.01 -8.11 2.98
CA SER A 125 -7.81 -8.66 2.39
C SER A 125 -6.73 -7.58 2.51
N LEU A 126 -6.12 -7.47 3.69
CA LEU A 126 -4.71 -7.12 3.76
C LEU A 126 -4.06 -8.28 3.02
N LEU A 127 -3.95 -8.12 1.71
CA LEU A 127 -3.45 -9.09 0.74
C LEU A 127 -1.98 -9.49 1.05
N GLU A 128 -1.42 -8.93 2.14
CA GLU A 128 -0.03 -8.78 2.50
C GLU A 128 0.19 -8.66 4.04
N LYS A 129 -0.72 -9.18 4.88
CA LYS A 129 -0.56 -9.16 6.36
C LYS A 129 0.80 -9.69 6.81
N TRP A 130 1.36 -10.67 6.09
CA TRP A 130 2.68 -11.23 6.36
C TRP A 130 3.80 -10.18 6.20
N ALA A 131 3.72 -9.30 5.20
CA ALA A 131 4.72 -8.27 4.92
C ALA A 131 4.73 -7.20 6.03
N TYR A 132 3.54 -6.78 6.47
CA TYR A 132 3.39 -5.88 7.62
C TYR A 132 3.89 -6.54 8.92
N PHE A 133 3.58 -7.82 9.13
CA PHE A 133 4.07 -8.53 10.31
C PHE A 133 5.61 -8.70 10.28
N PHE A 134 6.16 -9.01 9.10
CA PHE A 134 7.58 -9.16 8.86
C PHE A 134 8.36 -7.85 9.08
N ALA A 135 7.92 -6.75 8.49
CA ALA A 135 8.55 -5.45 8.72
C ALA A 135 8.35 -4.97 10.18
N GLY A 136 7.25 -5.34 10.84
CA GLY A 136 7.06 -5.12 12.28
C GLY A 136 8.08 -5.88 13.14
N MET A 137 8.42 -7.11 12.77
CA MET A 137 9.49 -7.89 13.42
C MET A 137 10.87 -7.25 13.23
N ILE A 138 11.18 -6.70 12.04
CA ILE A 138 12.43 -5.97 11.79
C ILE A 138 12.51 -4.70 12.63
N MET A 139 11.41 -3.92 12.69
CA MET A 139 11.32 -2.74 13.55
C MET A 139 11.56 -3.11 15.02
N PHE A 140 10.92 -4.18 15.51
CA PHE A 140 11.10 -4.64 16.88
C PHE A 140 12.54 -5.12 17.14
N ALA A 141 13.15 -5.83 16.19
CA ALA A 141 14.54 -6.27 16.26
C ALA A 141 15.51 -5.09 16.41
N PHE A 142 15.28 -4.02 15.63
CA PHE A 142 16.07 -2.78 15.71
C PHE A 142 15.87 -2.05 17.05
N VAL A 143 14.64 -1.96 17.55
CA VAL A 143 14.42 -1.35 18.87
C VAL A 143 15.09 -2.17 19.96
N LEU A 144 15.00 -3.50 19.89
CA LEU A 144 15.64 -4.39 20.85
C LEU A 144 17.17 -4.25 20.85
N SER A 145 17.80 -4.04 19.68
CA SER A 145 19.25 -3.88 19.55
C SER A 145 19.81 -2.63 20.24
N LEU A 146 18.96 -1.62 20.46
CA LEU A 146 19.33 -0.36 21.10
C LEU A 146 19.33 -0.42 22.63
N PHE A 147 18.86 -1.50 23.26
CA PHE A 147 18.86 -1.66 24.71
C PHE A 147 20.22 -1.38 25.39
N PRO A 148 21.38 -1.79 24.84
CA PRO A 148 22.67 -1.52 25.48
C PRO A 148 22.97 -0.02 25.65
N LEU A 149 22.42 0.85 24.81
CA LEU A 149 22.54 2.29 24.97
C LEU A 149 21.91 2.80 26.27
N ALA A 150 20.97 2.07 26.87
CA ALA A 150 20.41 2.42 28.17
C ALA A 150 21.38 2.15 29.33
N VAL A 151 22.37 1.27 29.12
CA VAL A 151 23.35 0.83 30.13
C VAL A 151 24.72 1.50 29.95
N ILE A 152 25.14 1.77 28.71
CA ILE A 152 26.44 2.41 28.43
C ILE A 152 26.47 3.85 28.97
N ARG A 153 27.48 4.15 29.78
CA ARG A 153 27.72 5.47 30.37
C ARG A 153 28.77 6.31 29.64
N GLU A 154 29.78 5.65 29.06
CA GLU A 154 30.87 6.34 28.38
C GLU A 154 30.39 6.92 27.05
N LYS A 155 30.46 8.25 26.91
CA LYS A 155 29.97 9.00 25.73
C LYS A 155 30.50 8.43 24.41
N VAL A 156 31.81 8.17 24.33
CA VAL A 156 32.45 7.68 23.10
C VAL A 156 31.95 6.29 22.71
N ARG A 157 31.85 5.37 23.68
CA ARG A 157 31.31 4.02 23.42
C ARG A 157 29.83 4.05 23.09
N TRP A 158 29.07 4.97 23.70
CA TRP A 158 27.66 5.16 23.43
C TRP A 158 27.43 5.59 21.98
N ILE A 159 28.12 6.63 21.53
CA ILE A 159 28.02 7.14 20.15
C ILE A 159 28.47 6.07 19.15
N ARG A 160 29.61 5.41 19.42
CA ARG A 160 30.12 4.34 18.54
C ARG A 160 29.13 3.18 18.42
N TYR A 161 28.53 2.76 19.52
CA TYR A 161 27.53 1.68 19.50
C TYR A 161 26.32 2.09 18.67
N ALA A 162 25.76 3.28 18.90
CA ALA A 162 24.59 3.77 18.17
C ALA A 162 24.83 3.84 16.64
N LEU A 163 26.01 4.33 16.23
CA LEU A 163 26.37 4.41 14.81
C LEU A 163 26.57 3.03 14.16
N VAL A 164 27.27 2.12 14.84
CA VAL A 164 27.52 0.77 14.32
C VAL A 164 26.22 -0.03 14.23
N ASP A 165 25.37 0.03 15.27
CA ASP A 165 24.08 -0.67 15.30
C ASP A 165 23.16 -0.16 14.18
N GLY A 166 23.02 1.16 14.03
CA GLY A 166 22.26 1.76 12.94
C GLY A 166 22.78 1.38 11.55
N ALA A 167 24.10 1.37 11.34
CA ALA A 167 24.69 0.97 10.06
C ALA A 167 24.45 -0.51 9.74
N VAL A 168 24.56 -1.40 10.73
CA VAL A 168 24.28 -2.84 10.56
C VAL A 168 22.82 -3.05 10.15
N PHE A 169 21.86 -2.40 10.82
CA PHE A 169 20.45 -2.53 10.47
C PHE A 169 20.09 -1.89 9.13
N ALA A 170 20.74 -0.79 8.75
CA ALA A 170 20.60 -0.23 7.40
C ALA A 170 21.07 -1.23 6.34
N LEU A 171 22.23 -1.88 6.54
CA LEU A 171 22.74 -2.91 5.63
C LEU A 171 21.83 -4.15 5.57
N VAL A 172 21.24 -4.55 6.70
CA VAL A 172 20.24 -5.63 6.73
C VAL A 172 19.03 -5.26 5.87
N CYS A 173 18.47 -4.07 6.04
CA CYS A 173 17.32 -3.62 5.24
C CYS A 173 17.68 -3.53 3.74
N ILE A 174 18.84 -2.95 3.40
CA ILE A 174 19.32 -2.86 2.00
C ILE A 174 19.53 -4.26 1.39
N GLY A 175 20.14 -5.18 2.15
CA GLY A 175 20.36 -6.56 1.71
C GLY A 175 19.05 -7.29 1.47
N MET A 176 18.07 -7.13 2.37
CA MET A 176 16.74 -7.70 2.21
C MET A 176 16.01 -7.11 1.00
N ASN A 177 16.09 -5.80 0.79
CA ASN A 177 15.56 -5.14 -0.41
C ASN A 177 16.22 -5.70 -1.68
N GLY A 178 17.52 -5.97 -1.65
CA GLY A 178 18.25 -6.62 -2.75
C GLY A 178 17.76 -8.04 -3.04
N VAL A 179 17.53 -8.85 -2.00
CA VAL A 179 16.97 -10.21 -2.15
C VAL A 179 15.56 -10.17 -2.71
N CYS A 180 14.74 -9.23 -2.23
CA CYS A 180 13.41 -8.97 -2.77
C CYS A 180 13.54 -8.65 -4.27
N ARG A 181 14.41 -7.70 -4.66
CA ARG A 181 14.68 -7.27 -6.06
C ARG A 181 15.03 -8.40 -7.03
N LEU A 182 15.73 -9.44 -6.58
CA LEU A 182 16.04 -10.61 -7.41
C LEU A 182 14.80 -11.42 -7.84
N LYS A 183 13.65 -11.19 -7.20
CA LYS A 183 12.37 -11.83 -7.50
C LYS A 183 11.35 -10.89 -8.18
N PHE A 184 11.77 -9.71 -8.63
CA PHE A 184 10.89 -8.71 -9.26
C PHE A 184 10.75 -8.92 -10.78
N GLU A 185 9.61 -8.47 -11.31
CA GLU A 185 9.52 -8.01 -12.68
C GLU A 185 10.21 -6.64 -12.81
N GLN A 186 11.19 -6.56 -13.70
CA GLN A 186 12.21 -5.52 -13.80
C GLN A 186 11.67 -4.09 -14.03
N LYS A 187 10.38 -3.92 -14.37
CA LYS A 187 9.75 -2.64 -14.73
C LYS A 187 9.15 -1.87 -13.54
N SER A 188 8.85 -2.52 -12.41
CA SER A 188 8.21 -1.88 -11.23
C SER A 188 9.19 -1.47 -10.11
N SER A 189 10.46 -1.88 -10.20
CA SER A 189 11.45 -1.67 -9.12
C SER A 189 11.81 -0.20 -8.85
N GLY A 190 11.51 0.71 -9.78
CA GLY A 190 11.82 2.14 -9.65
C GLY A 190 10.95 2.88 -8.63
N ARG A 191 9.81 2.31 -8.22
CA ARG A 191 8.83 2.94 -7.31
C ARG A 191 8.97 2.51 -5.85
N ALA A 192 9.75 1.46 -5.55
CA ALA A 192 9.91 0.94 -4.19
C ALA A 192 11.02 1.68 -3.43
N THR A 193 10.68 2.29 -2.29
CA THR A 193 11.60 3.15 -1.53
C THR A 193 12.05 2.52 -0.21
N CYS A 194 11.18 1.75 0.45
CA CYS A 194 11.44 1.15 1.75
C CYS A 194 11.17 -0.37 1.75
N LEU A 195 11.52 -1.04 2.85
CA LEU A 195 11.41 -2.50 2.96
C LEU A 195 9.99 -2.99 2.74
N ILE A 196 8.98 -2.32 3.31
CA ILE A 196 7.60 -2.74 3.12
C ILE A 196 7.22 -2.72 1.64
N ASP A 197 7.49 -1.63 0.90
CA ASP A 197 7.21 -1.55 -0.54
C ASP A 197 7.82 -2.73 -1.30
N HIS A 198 9.05 -3.12 -0.93
CA HIS A 198 9.72 -4.25 -1.56
C HIS A 198 9.10 -5.60 -1.20
N LEU A 199 8.54 -5.75 0.00
CA LEU A 199 7.85 -6.97 0.44
C LEU A 199 6.47 -7.10 -0.20
N LEU A 200 5.73 -5.99 -0.33
CA LEU A 200 4.42 -5.95 -0.98
C LEU A 200 4.55 -6.27 -2.49
N LEU A 201 5.55 -5.69 -3.14
CA LEU A 201 5.78 -5.92 -4.57
C LEU A 201 6.46 -7.27 -4.89
N CYS A 202 6.89 -8.04 -3.88
CA CYS A 202 7.34 -9.41 -4.12
C CYS A 202 6.17 -10.26 -4.64
N GLY A 203 6.42 -11.08 -5.67
CA GLY A 203 5.44 -12.04 -6.15
C GLY A 203 4.89 -12.93 -5.03
N ARG A 204 3.63 -13.35 -5.15
CA ARG A 204 2.88 -14.12 -4.15
C ARG A 204 3.71 -15.31 -3.66
N MET A 205 4.11 -15.25 -2.38
CA MET A 205 4.81 -16.35 -1.74
C MET A 205 3.83 -17.49 -1.46
N ARG A 206 4.28 -18.74 -1.59
CA ARG A 206 3.48 -19.87 -1.10
C ARG A 206 3.45 -19.81 0.43
N THR A 207 2.36 -20.28 1.05
CA THR A 207 2.19 -20.25 2.52
C THR A 207 3.37 -20.86 3.29
N TRP A 208 4.01 -21.91 2.77
CA TRP A 208 5.23 -22.48 3.36
C TRP A 208 6.43 -21.50 3.33
N GLN A 209 6.60 -20.74 2.25
CA GLN A 209 7.67 -19.73 2.14
C GLN A 209 7.44 -18.58 3.12
N GLU A 210 6.18 -18.14 3.28
CA GLU A 210 5.81 -17.14 4.30
C GLU A 210 6.16 -17.64 5.70
N ILE A 211 5.71 -18.85 6.06
CA ILE A 211 6.02 -19.47 7.36
C ILE A 211 7.54 -19.55 7.58
N THR A 212 8.29 -19.98 6.56
CA THR A 212 9.75 -20.10 6.65
C THR A 212 10.41 -18.73 6.87
N CYS A 213 10.00 -17.69 6.13
CA CYS A 213 10.49 -16.32 6.30
C CYS A 213 10.17 -15.78 7.71
N LEU A 214 8.95 -15.99 8.21
CA LEU A 214 8.55 -15.55 9.53
C LEU A 214 9.31 -16.28 10.65
N LEU A 215 9.50 -17.59 10.52
CA LEU A 215 10.30 -18.38 11.47
C LEU A 215 11.77 -17.95 11.47
N ALA A 216 12.35 -17.70 10.29
CA ALA A 216 13.71 -17.17 10.18
C ALA A 216 13.86 -15.82 10.91
N MET A 217 12.84 -14.96 10.82
CA MET A 217 12.80 -13.69 11.56
C MET A 217 12.68 -13.85 13.08
N VAL A 218 11.91 -14.83 13.55
CA VAL A 218 11.87 -15.16 15.00
C VAL A 218 13.26 -15.58 15.48
N VAL A 219 13.95 -16.44 14.71
CA VAL A 219 15.33 -16.84 15.03
C VAL A 219 16.27 -15.63 15.03
N PHE A 220 16.15 -14.74 14.06
CA PHE A 220 16.95 -13.50 13.99
C PHE A 220 16.76 -12.61 15.24
N ILE A 221 15.51 -12.39 15.68
CA ILE A 221 15.20 -11.63 16.91
C ILE A 221 15.82 -12.30 18.14
N LEU A 222 15.75 -13.63 18.25
CA LEU A 222 16.34 -14.37 19.37
C LEU A 222 17.87 -14.23 19.42
N VAL A 223 18.54 -14.27 18.26
CA VAL A 223 19.98 -14.05 18.14
C VAL A 223 20.36 -12.63 18.58
N ILE A 224 19.62 -11.61 18.14
CA ILE A 224 19.83 -10.22 18.58
C ILE A 224 19.60 -10.10 20.09
N GLY A 225 18.51 -10.66 20.62
CA GLY A 225 18.22 -10.64 22.05
C GLY A 225 19.33 -11.26 22.88
N ALA A 226 19.89 -12.39 22.45
CA ALA A 226 21.02 -13.04 23.11
C ALA A 226 22.31 -12.20 23.03
N PHE A 227 22.60 -11.59 21.87
CA PHE A 227 23.74 -10.70 21.68
C PHE A 227 23.66 -9.47 22.61
N VAL A 228 22.51 -8.78 22.58
CA VAL A 228 22.21 -7.61 23.39
C VAL A 228 22.33 -7.91 24.88
N PHE A 229 21.75 -9.02 25.33
CA PHE A 229 21.83 -9.45 26.72
C PHE A 229 23.28 -9.68 27.17
N ASN A 230 24.07 -10.39 26.35
CA ASN A 230 25.47 -10.67 26.65
C ASN A 230 26.32 -9.39 26.68
N TYR A 231 26.11 -8.50 25.72
CA TYR A 231 26.82 -7.23 25.63
C TYR A 231 26.47 -6.31 26.81
N ALA A 232 25.19 -6.12 27.11
CA ALA A 232 24.73 -5.29 28.23
C ALA A 232 25.21 -5.84 29.57
N SER A 233 25.19 -7.18 29.76
CA SER A 233 25.68 -7.81 30.99
C SER A 233 27.17 -7.55 31.22
N ARG A 234 27.98 -7.51 30.16
CA ARG A 234 29.41 -7.18 30.26
C ARG A 234 29.64 -5.72 30.62
N GLN A 235 28.80 -4.79 30.13
CA GLN A 235 28.91 -3.38 30.47
C GLN A 235 28.43 -3.08 31.89
N TYR A 236 27.42 -3.80 32.38
CA TYR A 236 26.89 -3.65 33.74
C TYR A 236 27.87 -4.20 34.80
N ALA A 237 28.62 -5.27 34.50
CA ALA A 237 29.53 -5.93 35.44
C ALA A 237 30.83 -5.17 35.77
N VAL A 238 31.14 -4.04 35.11
CA VAL A 238 32.39 -3.30 35.34
C VAL A 238 32.23 -2.30 36.47
N LYS A 239 32.21 -2.80 37.72
CA LYS A 239 32.73 -2.18 38.95
C LYS A 239 32.52 -3.12 40.16
N ASN A 240 33.23 -4.25 40.19
CA ASN A 240 33.56 -4.88 41.47
C ASN A 240 35.04 -4.59 41.76
N ILE A 241 35.25 -3.68 42.70
CA ILE A 241 36.53 -3.49 43.40
C ILE A 241 36.75 -4.74 44.26
N ASP A 242 38.02 -5.10 44.40
CA ASP A 242 38.56 -6.35 44.94
C ASP A 242 37.84 -6.94 46.18
N GLY A 243 37.77 -8.28 46.17
CA GLY A 243 37.72 -9.10 47.38
C GLY A 243 36.34 -9.63 47.75
N ILE A 244 36.08 -10.89 47.41
CA ILE A 244 35.54 -11.97 48.27
C ILE A 244 35.47 -13.24 47.39
N PRO A 245 36.00 -14.40 47.84
CA PRO A 245 35.99 -15.61 47.03
C PRO A 245 34.58 -16.23 46.96
N ALA A 246 34.19 -16.63 45.75
CA ALA A 246 32.93 -17.30 45.48
C ALA A 246 32.98 -18.76 45.95
N SER A 247 32.33 -19.07 47.08
CA SER A 247 32.09 -20.45 47.51
C SER A 247 30.72 -20.59 48.17
N ALA A 248 29.64 -20.62 47.37
CA ALA A 248 28.32 -21.17 47.74
C ALA A 248 27.31 -21.15 46.56
N GLY A 249 27.72 -21.38 45.30
CA GLY A 249 26.86 -21.05 44.15
C GLY A 249 26.76 -22.06 43.01
N GLU A 250 27.34 -23.26 43.11
CA GLU A 250 27.39 -24.18 41.96
C GLU A 250 26.07 -24.93 41.70
N GLU A 251 25.29 -25.21 42.73
CA GLU A 251 24.06 -26.01 42.61
C GLU A 251 22.84 -25.16 42.23
N GLU A 252 22.71 -23.97 42.81
CA GLU A 252 21.68 -22.98 42.45
C GLU A 252 21.88 -22.42 41.04
N SER A 253 23.14 -22.35 40.57
CA SER A 253 23.52 -21.95 39.21
C SER A 253 23.07 -22.95 38.14
N ARG A 254 23.09 -24.27 38.42
CA ARG A 254 22.60 -25.29 37.46
C ARG A 254 21.09 -25.23 37.29
N ARG A 255 20.33 -25.14 38.39
CA ARG A 255 18.86 -25.07 38.38
C ARG A 255 18.35 -23.80 37.66
N HIS A 256 18.95 -22.65 37.94
CA HIS A 256 18.64 -21.40 37.22
C HIS A 256 19.05 -21.40 35.75
N ARG A 257 20.08 -22.16 35.37
CA ARG A 257 20.51 -22.32 33.97
C ARG A 257 19.58 -23.25 33.20
N MET A 258 19.08 -24.29 33.86
CA MET A 258 18.09 -25.23 33.31
C MET A 258 16.72 -24.56 33.15
N ILE A 259 16.24 -23.82 34.17
CA ILE A 259 15.00 -23.03 34.08
C ILE A 259 15.09 -21.98 32.97
N ARG A 260 16.22 -21.28 32.83
CA ARG A 260 16.42 -20.34 31.71
C ARG A 260 16.37 -21.03 30.36
N LYS A 261 17.01 -22.19 30.19
CA LYS A 261 16.91 -22.96 28.94
C LYS A 261 15.47 -23.37 28.63
N ILE A 262 14.72 -23.84 29.63
CA ILE A 262 13.31 -24.23 29.48
C ILE A 262 12.43 -23.04 29.13
N VAL A 263 12.60 -21.89 29.79
CA VAL A 263 11.84 -20.67 29.50
C VAL A 263 12.19 -20.12 28.12
N THR A 264 13.47 -20.09 27.74
CA THR A 264 13.89 -19.61 26.41
C THR A 264 13.38 -20.53 25.30
N VAL A 265 13.47 -21.85 25.46
CA VAL A 265 12.93 -22.82 24.49
C VAL A 265 11.40 -22.73 24.45
N GLY A 266 10.74 -22.65 25.60
CA GLY A 266 9.28 -22.52 25.71
C GLY A 266 8.75 -21.24 25.08
N CYS A 267 9.37 -20.08 25.32
CA CYS A 267 9.01 -18.82 24.68
C CYS A 267 9.27 -18.82 23.17
N SER A 268 10.32 -19.50 22.71
CA SER A 268 10.62 -19.63 21.27
C SER A 268 9.58 -20.52 20.57
N ILE A 269 9.19 -21.62 21.20
CA ILE A 269 8.12 -22.51 20.71
C ILE A 269 6.78 -21.78 20.72
N ALA A 270 6.46 -21.02 21.77
CA ALA A 270 5.24 -20.23 21.84
C ALA A 270 5.20 -19.13 20.77
N ALA A 271 6.31 -18.44 20.52
CA ALA A 271 6.42 -17.45 19.44
C ALA A 271 6.23 -18.09 18.06
N ALA A 272 6.86 -19.24 17.81
CA ALA A 272 6.67 -20.00 16.57
C ALA A 272 5.22 -20.49 16.41
N ALA A 273 4.59 -20.96 17.48
CA ALA A 273 3.19 -21.40 17.47
C ALA A 273 2.23 -20.23 17.21
N ILE A 274 2.48 -19.05 17.80
CA ILE A 274 1.72 -17.83 17.54
C ILE A 274 1.83 -17.43 16.06
N VAL A 275 3.04 -17.46 15.49
CA VAL A 275 3.23 -17.21 14.04
C VAL A 275 2.42 -18.18 13.19
N VAL A 276 2.48 -19.47 13.50
CA VAL A 276 1.73 -20.51 12.76
C VAL A 276 0.22 -20.31 12.90
N VAL A 277 -0.28 -20.03 14.11
CA VAL A 277 -1.71 -19.78 14.35
C VAL A 277 -2.17 -18.51 13.61
N ILE A 278 -1.38 -17.44 13.65
CA ILE A 278 -1.69 -16.20 12.93
C ILE A 278 -1.78 -16.47 11.42
N VAL A 279 -0.84 -17.20 10.83
CA VAL A 279 -0.86 -17.51 9.39
C VAL A 279 -2.00 -18.46 9.02
N LEU A 280 -2.31 -19.46 9.85
CA LEU A 280 -3.38 -20.43 9.57
C LEU A 280 -4.79 -19.86 9.76
N LEU A 281 -4.95 -18.90 10.67
CA LEU A 281 -6.22 -18.19 10.90
C LEU A 281 -6.39 -16.99 9.96
N MET A 282 -5.40 -16.68 9.11
CA MET A 282 -5.58 -15.66 8.08
C MET A 282 -6.60 -16.16 7.05
N PRO A 283 -7.66 -15.38 6.76
CA PRO A 283 -8.56 -15.70 5.66
C PRO A 283 -7.75 -15.76 4.36
N LYS A 284 -8.05 -16.75 3.51
CA LYS A 284 -7.42 -16.86 2.20
C LYS A 284 -7.78 -15.62 1.38
N ASP A 285 -6.78 -14.99 0.78
CA ASP A 285 -7.01 -13.96 -0.24
C ASP A 285 -7.74 -14.58 -1.43
N THR A 286 -9.00 -14.17 -1.60
CA THR A 286 -9.80 -14.44 -2.79
C THR A 286 -9.53 -13.43 -3.91
N ALA A 287 -8.92 -12.29 -3.59
CA ALA A 287 -8.58 -11.24 -4.55
C ALA A 287 -7.42 -11.59 -5.49
N GLY A 288 -6.72 -12.70 -5.27
CA GLY A 288 -5.52 -13.09 -6.03
C GLY A 288 -5.74 -14.06 -7.19
N ASP A 289 -6.99 -14.38 -7.53
CA ASP A 289 -7.32 -15.37 -8.58
C ASP A 289 -8.06 -14.73 -9.78
N TYR A 290 -8.24 -13.41 -9.78
CA TYR A 290 -8.84 -12.70 -10.90
C TYR A 290 -7.86 -12.56 -12.06
N THR A 291 -8.39 -12.69 -13.27
CA THR A 291 -7.64 -12.50 -14.51
C THR A 291 -8.21 -11.29 -15.25
N LYS A 292 -7.49 -10.79 -16.25
CA LYS A 292 -8.04 -9.79 -17.16
C LYS A 292 -9.24 -10.40 -17.88
N VAL A 293 -10.42 -9.81 -17.68
CA VAL A 293 -11.68 -10.23 -18.32
C VAL A 293 -12.24 -9.18 -19.26
N ALA A 294 -11.83 -7.92 -19.07
CA ALA A 294 -12.19 -6.81 -19.93
C ALA A 294 -11.00 -5.88 -20.16
N GLU A 295 -11.04 -5.12 -21.25
CA GLU A 295 -9.98 -4.18 -21.64
C GLU A 295 -10.60 -2.97 -22.35
N PHE A 296 -10.13 -1.77 -22.02
CA PHE A 296 -10.49 -0.56 -22.76
C PHE A 296 -9.98 -0.66 -24.21
N LEU A 297 -10.85 -0.28 -25.15
CA LEU A 297 -10.55 -0.31 -26.58
C LEU A 297 -9.79 0.95 -27.04
N THR A 298 -9.89 2.04 -26.27
CA THR A 298 -9.20 3.31 -26.50
C THR A 298 -8.26 3.62 -25.32
N GLU A 299 -7.48 4.69 -25.41
CA GLU A 299 -6.63 5.15 -24.29
C GLU A 299 -7.43 5.92 -23.22
N ASP A 300 -8.69 6.26 -23.50
CA ASP A 300 -9.58 6.94 -22.57
C ASP A 300 -10.32 5.92 -21.68
N THR A 301 -10.04 5.98 -20.38
CA THR A 301 -10.67 5.11 -19.37
C THR A 301 -12.00 5.64 -18.84
N ARG A 302 -12.37 6.87 -19.19
CA ARG A 302 -13.58 7.54 -18.73
C ARG A 302 -14.70 7.38 -19.74
N MET A 303 -14.51 7.90 -20.96
CA MET A 303 -15.56 7.91 -21.99
C MET A 303 -15.43 6.76 -23.00
N GLY A 304 -14.26 6.12 -23.01
CA GLY A 304 -13.90 5.10 -23.97
C GLY A 304 -14.71 3.81 -23.83
N PRO A 305 -14.96 3.11 -24.96
CA PRO A 305 -15.60 1.81 -24.94
C PRO A 305 -14.64 0.74 -24.42
N MET A 306 -15.19 -0.34 -23.88
CA MET A 306 -14.42 -1.52 -23.45
C MET A 306 -14.92 -2.80 -24.11
N GLU A 307 -14.04 -3.78 -24.23
CA GLU A 307 -14.37 -5.14 -24.65
C GLU A 307 -14.63 -6.02 -23.42
N TYR A 308 -15.79 -6.68 -23.40
CA TYR A 308 -16.12 -7.71 -22.42
C TYR A 308 -16.90 -8.83 -23.11
N GLY A 309 -16.39 -10.06 -23.03
CA GLY A 309 -17.05 -11.24 -23.61
C GLY A 309 -17.27 -11.14 -25.13
N ASP A 310 -16.26 -10.65 -25.88
CA ASP A 310 -16.30 -10.40 -27.33
C ASP A 310 -17.37 -9.38 -27.78
N ALA A 311 -17.89 -8.58 -26.85
CA ALA A 311 -18.85 -7.51 -27.13
C ALA A 311 -18.30 -6.15 -26.70
N VAL A 312 -18.73 -5.11 -27.41
CA VAL A 312 -18.40 -3.72 -27.10
C VAL A 312 -19.39 -3.18 -26.07
N TYR A 313 -18.85 -2.64 -24.99
CA TYR A 313 -19.57 -1.98 -23.91
C TYR A 313 -19.22 -0.50 -23.90
N VAL A 314 -20.20 0.35 -23.60
CA VAL A 314 -20.05 1.81 -23.55
C VAL A 314 -20.47 2.36 -22.19
N PRO A 315 -19.83 3.44 -21.70
CA PRO A 315 -20.24 4.07 -20.44
C PRO A 315 -21.66 4.62 -20.52
N VAL A 316 -22.43 4.45 -19.45
CA VAL A 316 -23.83 4.88 -19.32
C VAL A 316 -24.13 5.50 -17.95
N ASN A 317 -25.08 6.43 -17.92
CA ASN A 317 -25.55 7.11 -16.69
C ASN A 317 -26.56 6.29 -15.90
N GLU A 318 -26.29 5.00 -15.70
CA GLU A 318 -27.14 4.13 -14.90
C GLU A 318 -26.46 3.80 -13.58
N GLU A 319 -27.12 4.10 -12.47
CA GLU A 319 -26.66 3.65 -11.16
C GLU A 319 -26.95 2.17 -10.99
N ALA A 320 -25.90 1.35 -11.10
CA ALA A 320 -25.95 -0.06 -10.75
C ALA A 320 -25.22 -0.23 -9.40
N ASP A 321 -25.87 -0.68 -8.31
CA ASP A 321 -25.20 -0.95 -7.03
C ASP A 321 -24.57 -2.36 -7.04
N LEU A 322 -23.80 -2.66 -8.11
CA LEU A 322 -23.21 -3.97 -8.37
C LEU A 322 -21.92 -4.20 -7.59
N GLU A 323 -21.23 -3.15 -7.13
CA GLU A 323 -20.13 -3.32 -6.19
C GLU A 323 -20.58 -4.06 -4.91
N LYS A 324 -21.79 -3.76 -4.41
CA LYS A 324 -22.34 -4.37 -3.18
C LYS A 324 -23.10 -5.67 -3.45
N ASN A 325 -23.87 -5.71 -4.52
CA ASN A 325 -24.84 -6.78 -4.78
C ASN A 325 -24.43 -7.70 -5.95
N GLY A 326 -23.39 -7.34 -6.69
CA GLY A 326 -22.91 -8.03 -7.88
C GLY A 326 -21.94 -9.17 -7.59
N ILE A 327 -21.54 -9.86 -8.66
CA ILE A 327 -20.47 -10.87 -8.64
C ILE A 327 -19.26 -10.29 -9.37
N ALA A 328 -18.10 -10.29 -8.71
CA ALA A 328 -16.83 -9.93 -9.32
C ALA A 328 -16.39 -10.99 -10.34
N GLN A 329 -16.12 -10.56 -11.57
CA GLN A 329 -15.72 -11.44 -12.68
C GLN A 329 -14.21 -11.45 -12.89
N GLY A 330 -13.56 -10.29 -12.78
CA GLY A 330 -12.13 -10.15 -13.03
C GLY A 330 -11.70 -8.69 -13.15
N TYR A 331 -10.52 -8.46 -13.70
CA TYR A 331 -9.98 -7.12 -13.89
C TYR A 331 -10.41 -6.50 -15.22
N LEU A 332 -10.74 -5.21 -15.17
CA LEU A 332 -10.82 -4.31 -16.32
C LEU A 332 -9.48 -3.60 -16.49
N ALA A 333 -8.78 -3.89 -17.59
CA ALA A 333 -7.47 -3.32 -17.88
C ALA A 333 -7.56 -2.07 -18.75
N GLU A 334 -6.61 -1.15 -18.59
CA GLU A 334 -6.28 -0.22 -19.65
C GLU A 334 -5.73 -0.95 -20.87
N ARG A 335 -5.77 -0.30 -22.04
CA ARG A 335 -5.32 -0.88 -23.31
C ARG A 335 -3.85 -1.31 -23.25
N GLY A 336 -3.60 -2.61 -23.38
CA GLY A 336 -2.25 -3.19 -23.33
C GLY A 336 -1.66 -3.29 -21.91
N GLU A 337 -2.46 -3.05 -20.88
CA GLU A 337 -2.04 -3.09 -19.49
C GLU A 337 -1.82 -4.52 -18.97
N ARG A 338 -0.83 -4.65 -18.09
CA ARG A 338 -0.44 -5.91 -17.47
C ARG A 338 -1.06 -6.08 -16.08
N CYS A 339 -2.26 -6.67 -16.06
CA CYS A 339 -2.99 -6.98 -14.82
C CYS A 339 -2.37 -8.12 -13.99
N ASP A 340 -1.46 -8.89 -14.58
CA ASP A 340 -0.71 -9.95 -13.89
C ASP A 340 0.36 -9.40 -12.93
N SER A 341 0.71 -8.11 -13.07
CA SER A 341 1.70 -7.48 -12.21
C SER A 341 1.17 -7.28 -10.78
N ARG A 342 2.06 -7.51 -9.80
CA ARG A 342 1.72 -7.30 -8.38
C ARG A 342 1.39 -5.85 -8.05
N PHE A 343 1.99 -4.91 -8.77
CA PHE A 343 1.69 -3.48 -8.60
C PHE A 343 0.23 -3.19 -8.97
N TYR A 344 -0.24 -3.70 -10.11
CA TYR A 344 -1.61 -3.52 -10.56
C TYR A 344 -2.61 -4.04 -9.53
N GLN A 345 -2.41 -5.25 -9.02
CA GLN A 345 -3.28 -5.88 -8.00
C GLN A 345 -3.39 -5.08 -6.69
N LEU A 346 -2.39 -4.26 -6.36
CA LEU A 346 -2.34 -3.51 -5.10
C LEU A 346 -2.77 -2.05 -5.24
N ALA A 347 -2.50 -1.45 -6.40
CA ALA A 347 -2.60 -0.01 -6.58
C ALA A 347 -3.70 0.42 -7.55
N ILE A 348 -4.13 -0.46 -8.47
CA ILE A 348 -5.07 -0.11 -9.53
C ILE A 348 -6.32 -0.99 -9.40
N ALA A 349 -6.16 -2.30 -9.64
CA ALA A 349 -7.13 -3.37 -9.38
C ALA A 349 -8.59 -3.00 -9.67
N ASN A 350 -8.86 -2.47 -10.86
CA ASN A 350 -10.23 -2.18 -11.34
C ASN A 350 -10.98 -3.51 -11.53
N LEU A 351 -11.88 -3.84 -10.59
CA LEU A 351 -12.67 -5.07 -10.63
C LEU A 351 -14.00 -4.84 -11.33
N LEU A 352 -14.32 -5.73 -12.27
CA LEU A 352 -15.57 -5.71 -13.02
C LEU A 352 -16.61 -6.62 -12.35
N TYR A 353 -17.81 -6.06 -12.12
CA TYR A 353 -18.93 -6.71 -11.46
C TYR A 353 -20.11 -6.87 -12.43
N THR A 354 -20.82 -7.98 -12.30
CA THR A 354 -22.04 -8.30 -13.06
C THR A 354 -23.22 -8.58 -12.13
N ASP A 355 -24.45 -8.40 -12.62
CA ASP A 355 -25.66 -8.80 -11.90
C ASP A 355 -25.77 -10.34 -11.76
N PRO A 356 -25.80 -10.90 -10.53
CA PRO A 356 -25.97 -12.34 -10.30
C PRO A 356 -27.30 -12.89 -10.80
N THR A 357 -28.32 -12.04 -10.91
CA THR A 357 -29.67 -12.46 -11.29
C THR A 357 -29.86 -12.51 -12.80
N GLY A 358 -28.92 -11.95 -13.57
CA GLY A 358 -29.01 -11.82 -15.02
C GLY A 358 -30.21 -11.00 -15.49
N LYS A 359 -30.74 -10.12 -14.63
CA LYS A 359 -31.87 -9.24 -14.99
C LYS A 359 -31.38 -8.04 -15.78
N THR A 360 -30.17 -7.59 -15.51
CA THR A 360 -29.51 -6.53 -16.27
C THR A 360 -28.26 -7.09 -16.96
N ASN A 361 -27.93 -6.53 -18.12
CA ASN A 361 -26.66 -6.78 -18.81
C ASN A 361 -25.60 -5.72 -18.47
N LEU A 362 -25.90 -4.87 -17.48
CA LEU A 362 -24.99 -3.84 -17.01
C LEU A 362 -23.81 -4.50 -16.30
N VAL A 363 -22.66 -3.88 -16.49
CA VAL A 363 -21.45 -4.20 -15.76
C VAL A 363 -20.93 -2.94 -15.10
N GLN A 364 -20.39 -3.08 -13.90
CA GLN A 364 -19.87 -1.95 -13.14
C GLN A 364 -18.43 -2.22 -12.75
N THR A 365 -17.59 -1.21 -12.93
CA THR A 365 -16.21 -1.25 -12.45
C THR A 365 -16.11 -0.55 -11.11
N ALA A 366 -15.41 -1.17 -10.17
CA ALA A 366 -15.02 -0.55 -8.90
C ALA A 366 -13.50 -0.67 -8.70
N GLY A 367 -12.86 0.42 -8.29
CA GLY A 367 -11.41 0.49 -8.16
C GLY A 367 -10.90 1.93 -8.18
N THR A 368 -9.84 2.15 -8.96
CA THR A 368 -9.28 3.48 -9.23
C THR A 368 -10.17 4.26 -10.20
N ASP A 369 -10.68 3.56 -11.21
CA ASP A 369 -11.63 4.09 -12.17
C ASP A 369 -12.98 3.40 -11.96
N GLY A 370 -14.03 4.21 -11.78
CA GLY A 370 -15.38 3.73 -11.55
C GLY A 370 -16.29 4.14 -12.70
N GLY A 371 -17.18 3.23 -13.11
CA GLY A 371 -18.13 3.49 -14.19
C GLY A 371 -19.12 2.35 -14.36
N THR A 372 -20.31 2.67 -14.87
CA THR A 372 -21.30 1.68 -15.30
C THR A 372 -21.27 1.60 -16.81
N TYR A 373 -21.27 0.38 -17.34
CA TYR A 373 -21.24 0.13 -18.76
C TYR A 373 -22.37 -0.79 -19.19
N ALA A 374 -22.88 -0.56 -20.40
CA ALA A 374 -23.89 -1.38 -21.03
C ALA A 374 -23.40 -1.91 -22.38
N PRO A 375 -23.88 -3.08 -22.85
CA PRO A 375 -23.59 -3.55 -24.20
C PRO A 375 -24.09 -2.51 -25.21
N VAL A 376 -23.25 -2.10 -26.15
CA VAL A 376 -23.63 -1.06 -27.12
C VAL A 376 -24.89 -1.42 -27.92
N ALA A 377 -25.11 -2.72 -28.17
CA ALA A 377 -26.31 -3.20 -28.85
C ALA A 377 -27.62 -2.90 -28.11
N SER A 378 -27.63 -2.90 -26.76
CA SER A 378 -28.82 -2.49 -26.01
C SER A 378 -29.01 -0.99 -26.06
N VAL A 379 -27.93 -0.23 -25.88
CA VAL A 379 -27.97 1.25 -25.87
C VAL A 379 -28.42 1.81 -27.24
N GLU A 380 -27.97 1.21 -28.34
CA GLU A 380 -28.42 1.55 -29.70
C GLU A 380 -29.92 1.26 -29.93
N THR A 381 -30.51 0.35 -29.16
CA THR A 381 -31.94 0.02 -29.23
C THR A 381 -32.79 1.01 -28.43
N ASP A 382 -32.29 1.45 -27.27
CA ASP A 382 -33.04 2.31 -26.34
C ASP A 382 -33.15 3.76 -26.82
N LYS A 383 -32.17 4.24 -27.60
CA LYS A 383 -32.16 5.54 -28.28
C LYS A 383 -32.51 6.74 -27.38
N THR A 384 -32.04 6.73 -26.14
CA THR A 384 -32.27 7.78 -25.14
C THR A 384 -31.88 9.18 -25.67
N TRP A 385 -30.81 9.22 -26.47
CA TRP A 385 -30.29 10.44 -27.09
C TRP A 385 -31.28 11.18 -28.02
N GLU A 386 -32.37 10.53 -28.49
CA GLU A 386 -33.38 11.22 -29.32
C GLU A 386 -34.12 12.32 -28.56
N THR A 387 -34.06 12.29 -27.21
CA THR A 387 -34.66 13.32 -26.34
C THR A 387 -33.71 14.46 -25.98
N ASP A 388 -32.46 14.41 -26.44
CA ASP A 388 -31.44 15.42 -26.15
C ASP A 388 -31.52 16.63 -27.08
N ASP A 389 -31.17 17.79 -26.51
CA ASP A 389 -31.14 19.07 -27.22
C ASP A 389 -29.72 19.50 -27.59
N MET A 390 -28.69 18.94 -26.94
CA MET A 390 -27.28 19.28 -27.14
C MET A 390 -26.45 18.04 -27.46
N PHE A 391 -25.54 18.17 -28.43
CA PHE A 391 -24.66 17.06 -28.84
C PHE A 391 -23.21 17.53 -28.84
N LEU A 392 -22.33 16.73 -28.23
CA LEU A 392 -20.90 16.98 -28.19
C LEU A 392 -20.14 15.85 -28.88
N LEU A 393 -19.12 16.22 -29.63
CA LEU A 393 -18.10 15.33 -30.16
C LEU A 393 -16.85 15.48 -29.28
N TRP A 394 -16.59 14.48 -28.46
CA TRP A 394 -15.43 14.40 -27.60
C TRP A 394 -14.24 13.85 -28.37
N ASP A 395 -13.11 14.53 -28.26
CA ASP A 395 -11.82 14.06 -28.75
C ASP A 395 -11.10 13.34 -27.62
N GLU A 396 -11.18 12.01 -27.62
CA GLU A 396 -10.60 11.18 -26.56
C GLU A 396 -9.06 11.16 -26.60
N ASP A 397 -8.48 11.46 -27.77
CA ASP A 397 -7.04 11.54 -27.98
C ASP A 397 -6.49 12.98 -27.71
N TRP A 398 -7.30 13.88 -27.14
CA TRP A 398 -6.96 15.30 -26.93
C TRP A 398 -5.66 15.53 -26.14
N ALA A 399 -5.33 14.65 -25.19
CA ALA A 399 -4.11 14.77 -24.40
C ALA A 399 -2.81 14.66 -25.26
N LEU A 400 -2.92 14.11 -26.47
CA LEU A 400 -1.83 13.99 -27.45
C LEU A 400 -1.87 15.07 -28.55
N GLU A 401 -2.76 16.07 -28.45
CA GLU A 401 -3.10 17.01 -29.52
C GLU A 401 -3.49 16.24 -30.80
N SER A 402 -4.72 15.71 -30.85
CA SER A 402 -5.21 15.08 -32.09
C SER A 402 -5.03 16.05 -33.27
N ALA A 403 -4.65 15.54 -34.44
CA ALA A 403 -4.43 16.38 -35.63
C ALA A 403 -5.73 17.03 -36.17
N TYR A 404 -6.86 16.81 -35.50
CA TYR A 404 -8.21 17.02 -36.00
C TYR A 404 -9.07 17.93 -35.12
N SER A 405 -8.83 18.00 -33.80
CA SER A 405 -9.52 18.97 -32.94
C SER A 405 -8.71 20.26 -32.81
N HIS A 406 -9.39 21.39 -32.99
CA HIS A 406 -8.81 22.72 -32.79
C HIS A 406 -9.24 23.36 -31.46
N GLU A 407 -10.12 22.70 -30.70
CA GLU A 407 -10.65 23.26 -29.46
C GLU A 407 -9.75 22.93 -28.25
N PRO A 408 -9.35 23.93 -27.45
CA PRO A 408 -8.56 23.71 -26.23
C PRO A 408 -9.31 22.93 -25.13
N THR A 409 -10.59 22.67 -25.30
CA THR A 409 -11.50 22.04 -24.33
C THR A 409 -11.60 20.53 -24.50
N GLY A 410 -11.13 19.95 -25.61
CA GLY A 410 -11.21 18.51 -25.88
C GLY A 410 -12.58 18.02 -26.36
N TYR A 411 -13.54 18.92 -26.62
CA TYR A 411 -14.82 18.59 -27.24
C TYR A 411 -15.26 19.67 -28.21
N VAL A 412 -16.17 19.35 -29.12
CA VAL A 412 -16.79 20.31 -30.05
C VAL A 412 -18.30 20.10 -30.07
N ALA A 413 -19.06 21.20 -30.00
CA ALA A 413 -20.51 21.15 -30.15
C ALA A 413 -20.93 20.78 -31.59
N CYS A 414 -21.78 19.75 -31.69
CA CYS A 414 -22.30 19.23 -32.95
C CYS A 414 -23.70 19.77 -33.24
N PRO A 415 -24.00 20.16 -34.49
CA PRO A 415 -25.36 20.47 -34.89
C PRO A 415 -26.21 19.20 -34.93
N ALA A 416 -27.43 19.24 -34.40
CA ALA A 416 -28.36 18.10 -34.40
C ALA A 416 -28.63 17.54 -35.82
N ASP A 417 -28.56 18.38 -36.86
CA ASP A 417 -28.69 17.95 -38.26
C ASP A 417 -27.58 16.97 -38.68
N LEU A 418 -26.35 17.13 -38.18
CA LEU A 418 -25.26 16.18 -38.44
C LEU A 418 -25.59 14.83 -37.80
N ILE A 419 -26.04 14.83 -36.54
CA ILE A 419 -26.40 13.62 -35.80
C ILE A 419 -27.52 12.86 -36.51
N ARG A 420 -28.61 13.56 -36.84
CA ARG A 420 -29.73 12.99 -37.59
C ARG A 420 -29.30 12.49 -38.97
N GLY A 421 -28.41 13.22 -39.65
CA GLY A 421 -27.83 12.82 -40.93
C GLY A 421 -27.03 11.52 -40.84
N LEU A 422 -26.17 11.39 -39.82
CA LEU A 422 -25.41 10.17 -39.55
C LEU A 422 -26.33 8.98 -39.25
N ARG A 423 -27.36 9.19 -38.42
CA ARG A 423 -28.34 8.15 -38.06
C ARG A 423 -29.29 7.77 -39.20
N MET A 424 -29.56 8.66 -40.14
CA MET A 424 -30.28 8.32 -41.38
C MET A 424 -29.39 7.54 -42.36
N GLN A 425 -28.11 7.90 -42.44
CA GLN A 425 -27.15 7.21 -43.30
C GLN A 425 -26.81 5.80 -42.77
N PHE A 426 -26.74 5.65 -41.45
CA PHE A 426 -26.37 4.44 -40.74
C PHE A 426 -27.40 4.13 -39.63
N PRO A 427 -28.57 3.58 -39.98
CA PRO A 427 -29.64 3.33 -39.00
C PRO A 427 -29.30 2.21 -38.02
N ASP A 428 -28.60 1.17 -38.49
CA ASP A 428 -28.19 0.01 -37.69
C ASP A 428 -26.67 -0.08 -37.72
N VAL A 429 -26.03 0.23 -36.59
CA VAL A 429 -24.57 0.19 -36.45
C VAL A 429 -24.18 -1.05 -35.65
N THR A 430 -23.36 -1.91 -36.25
CA THR A 430 -22.77 -3.06 -35.56
C THR A 430 -21.33 -2.75 -35.22
N TYR A 431 -21.03 -2.65 -33.93
CA TYR A 431 -19.69 -2.36 -33.44
C TYR A 431 -18.86 -3.65 -33.36
N ARG A 432 -17.60 -3.58 -33.80
CA ARG A 432 -16.65 -4.70 -33.75
C ARG A 432 -15.41 -4.27 -32.99
N THR A 433 -14.98 -5.09 -32.04
CA THR A 433 -13.79 -4.80 -31.22
C THR A 433 -12.54 -4.63 -32.09
N ALA A 434 -12.44 -5.38 -33.19
CA ALA A 434 -11.37 -5.27 -34.17
C ALA A 434 -11.23 -3.87 -34.81
N ASP A 435 -12.30 -3.10 -34.93
CA ASP A 435 -12.24 -1.77 -35.56
C ASP A 435 -11.49 -0.76 -34.68
N PHE A 436 -11.43 -0.98 -33.37
CA PHE A 436 -10.72 -0.14 -32.41
C PHE A 436 -9.23 -0.49 -32.28
N SER A 437 -8.79 -1.59 -32.93
CA SER A 437 -7.42 -2.07 -32.78
C SER A 437 -6.36 -1.20 -33.49
N ASP A 438 -6.75 -0.47 -34.54
CA ASP A 438 -5.85 0.28 -35.42
C ASP A 438 -6.59 1.46 -36.07
N TYR A 439 -6.67 2.57 -35.33
CA TYR A 439 -7.26 3.86 -35.73
C TYR A 439 -6.24 4.99 -35.61
N ASP A 440 -6.41 6.05 -36.40
CA ASP A 440 -5.59 7.27 -36.37
C ASP A 440 -6.09 8.28 -35.33
N ALA A 441 -7.42 8.38 -35.16
CA ALA A 441 -8.08 9.19 -34.15
C ALA A 441 -9.44 8.59 -33.80
N TYR A 442 -9.87 8.78 -32.55
CA TYR A 442 -11.16 8.33 -32.04
C TYR A 442 -11.95 9.48 -31.42
N PHE A 443 -13.23 9.57 -31.79
CA PHE A 443 -14.15 10.54 -31.20
C PHE A 443 -15.42 9.87 -30.71
N THR A 444 -15.92 10.31 -29.56
CA THR A 444 -17.18 9.85 -29.00
C THR A 444 -18.26 10.91 -29.16
N LEU A 445 -19.44 10.52 -29.64
CA LEU A 445 -20.61 11.36 -29.77
C LEU A 445 -21.56 11.12 -28.59
N ARG A 446 -21.86 12.19 -27.85
CA ARG A 446 -22.71 12.16 -26.67
C ARG A 446 -23.81 13.22 -26.78
N GLY A 447 -25.00 12.85 -26.34
CA GLY A 447 -26.14 13.74 -26.20
C GLY A 447 -26.35 14.15 -24.75
N TYR A 448 -26.88 15.36 -24.57
CA TYR A 448 -27.20 15.94 -23.28
C TYR A 448 -28.49 16.76 -23.39
N GLN A 449 -29.27 16.81 -22.32
CA GLN A 449 -30.44 17.68 -22.25
C GLN A 449 -30.02 19.15 -22.24
N GLU A 450 -28.99 19.49 -21.46
CA GLU A 450 -28.49 20.86 -21.32
C GLU A 450 -26.95 20.88 -21.23
N MET A 451 -26.32 21.99 -21.64
CA MET A 451 -24.86 22.14 -21.63
C MET A 451 -24.26 22.09 -20.21
N GLU A 452 -25.01 22.53 -19.19
CA GLU A 452 -24.54 22.55 -17.80
C GLU A 452 -24.20 21.13 -17.32
N GLN A 453 -24.99 20.13 -17.72
CA GLN A 453 -24.76 18.70 -17.43
C GLN A 453 -23.40 18.20 -17.94
N ALA A 454 -22.95 18.71 -19.10
CA ALA A 454 -21.65 18.34 -19.68
C ALA A 454 -20.46 19.04 -19.00
N LEU A 455 -20.70 20.06 -18.18
CA LEU A 455 -19.69 20.94 -17.57
C LEU A 455 -19.58 20.78 -16.04
N GLU A 456 -20.33 19.87 -15.43
CA GLU A 456 -20.24 19.58 -13.99
C GLU A 456 -18.87 18.97 -13.61
N GLU A 457 -18.43 19.16 -12.35
CA GLU A 457 -17.08 18.77 -11.87
C GLU A 457 -16.76 17.27 -12.02
N ASP A 458 -17.79 16.43 -12.19
CA ASP A 458 -17.65 15.03 -12.55
C ASP A 458 -18.63 14.73 -13.70
N PRO A 459 -18.23 14.96 -14.98
CA PRO A 459 -19.18 14.92 -16.07
C PRO A 459 -19.89 13.58 -16.11
N VAL A 460 -21.22 13.69 -16.12
CA VAL A 460 -22.17 12.61 -16.36
C VAL A 460 -21.94 12.13 -17.80
N ASP A 461 -21.68 10.84 -18.00
CA ASP A 461 -21.43 10.21 -19.30
C ASP A 461 -22.68 10.31 -20.18
N GLY A 462 -22.92 11.46 -20.82
CA GLY A 462 -24.14 11.77 -21.58
C GLY A 462 -24.66 10.64 -22.48
N ASP A 463 -25.90 10.74 -22.95
CA ASP A 463 -26.51 9.64 -23.69
C ASP A 463 -25.69 9.26 -24.94
N TRP A 464 -25.44 7.96 -25.10
CA TRP A 464 -24.60 7.46 -26.19
C TRP A 464 -25.28 7.66 -27.54
N VAL A 465 -24.62 8.41 -28.42
CA VAL A 465 -25.07 8.62 -29.80
C VAL A 465 -24.27 7.78 -30.79
N GLY A 466 -23.02 7.45 -30.48
CA GLY A 466 -22.14 6.68 -31.34
C GLY A 466 -20.70 7.15 -31.24
N CYS A 467 -19.86 6.70 -32.16
CA CYS A 467 -18.47 7.16 -32.24
C CYS A 467 -18.02 7.34 -33.69
N ILE A 468 -16.91 8.05 -33.86
CA ILE A 468 -16.27 8.28 -35.15
C ILE A 468 -14.85 7.74 -35.07
N LEU A 469 -14.56 6.76 -35.93
CA LEU A 469 -13.22 6.22 -36.14
C LEU A 469 -12.60 6.93 -37.34
N VAL A 470 -11.34 7.34 -37.22
CA VAL A 470 -10.56 7.88 -38.33
C VAL A 470 -9.47 6.89 -38.72
N LYS A 471 -9.36 6.60 -40.02
CA LYS A 471 -8.29 5.77 -40.57
C LYS A 471 -7.96 6.17 -42.00
N ASP A 472 -6.69 6.35 -42.31
CA ASP A 472 -6.19 6.77 -43.62
C ASP A 472 -6.90 8.05 -44.12
N ASN A 473 -7.11 9.01 -43.21
CA ASN A 473 -7.81 10.27 -43.47
C ASN A 473 -9.29 10.11 -43.92
N LYS A 474 -9.89 8.96 -43.66
CA LYS A 474 -11.32 8.67 -43.84
C LYS A 474 -12.01 8.57 -42.50
N PHE A 475 -13.28 8.96 -42.46
CA PHE A 475 -14.11 8.98 -41.26
C PHE A 475 -15.17 7.89 -41.36
N TYR A 476 -15.38 7.16 -40.26
CA TYR A 476 -16.30 6.04 -40.19
C TYR A 476 -17.17 6.16 -38.94
N PHE A 477 -18.46 5.85 -39.05
CA PHE A 477 -19.40 5.96 -37.94
C PHE A 477 -19.60 4.59 -37.25
N GLY A 478 -19.05 4.45 -36.05
CA GLY A 478 -19.10 3.25 -35.20
C GLY A 478 -18.31 2.04 -35.67
N SER A 479 -18.21 1.81 -36.98
CA SER A 479 -17.47 0.69 -37.58
C SER A 479 -16.84 1.08 -38.91
N TYR A 480 -15.72 0.44 -39.27
CA TYR A 480 -15.05 0.66 -40.56
C TYR A 480 -15.88 0.27 -41.80
N GLU A 481 -16.99 -0.44 -41.63
CA GLU A 481 -17.96 -0.68 -42.71
C GLU A 481 -18.80 0.56 -43.05
N ASN A 482 -18.87 1.53 -42.13
CA ASN A 482 -19.78 2.69 -42.19
C ASN A 482 -19.02 3.97 -42.55
N GLN A 483 -18.39 4.01 -43.73
CA GLN A 483 -17.65 5.19 -44.17
C GLN A 483 -18.57 6.40 -44.37
N ILE A 484 -18.32 7.48 -43.62
CA ILE A 484 -19.06 8.74 -43.71
C ILE A 484 -18.69 9.45 -45.01
N THR A 485 -19.72 9.81 -45.78
CA THR A 485 -19.57 10.43 -47.11
C THR A 485 -20.62 11.53 -47.31
N GLY A 486 -20.53 12.27 -48.42
CA GLY A 486 -21.54 13.26 -48.80
C GLY A 486 -21.66 14.45 -47.83
N ILE A 487 -22.90 14.85 -47.55
CA ILE A 487 -23.23 16.04 -46.74
C ILE A 487 -22.74 15.86 -45.29
N CYS A 488 -22.91 14.67 -44.71
CA CYS A 488 -22.48 14.37 -43.35
C CYS A 488 -20.96 14.57 -43.19
N LEU A 489 -20.17 14.13 -44.17
CA LEU A 489 -18.70 14.33 -44.15
C LEU A 489 -18.32 15.81 -44.22
N GLN A 490 -19.03 16.61 -45.02
CA GLN A 490 -18.78 18.06 -45.13
C GLN A 490 -19.09 18.78 -43.82
N GLN A 491 -20.20 18.42 -43.17
CA GLN A 491 -20.58 18.95 -41.87
C GLN A 491 -19.60 18.54 -40.78
N LEU A 492 -19.23 17.26 -40.71
CA LEU A 492 -18.25 16.75 -39.75
C LEU A 492 -16.90 17.46 -39.87
N ARG A 493 -16.38 17.64 -41.08
CA ARG A 493 -15.14 18.39 -41.32
C ARG A 493 -15.25 19.84 -40.86
N LYS A 494 -16.42 20.46 -41.00
CA LYS A 494 -16.65 21.82 -40.51
C LYS A 494 -16.65 21.88 -38.98
N VAL A 495 -17.23 20.88 -38.32
CA VAL A 495 -17.19 20.73 -36.85
C VAL A 495 -15.75 20.57 -36.38
N LEU A 496 -14.97 19.68 -36.99
CA LEU A 496 -13.55 19.47 -36.72
C LEU A 496 -12.63 20.60 -37.24
N GLY A 497 -13.17 21.77 -37.60
CA GLY A 497 -12.38 22.96 -38.01
C GLY A 497 -11.59 22.86 -39.32
N GLY A 498 -11.91 21.90 -40.19
CA GLY A 498 -11.81 22.06 -41.65
C GLY A 498 -10.44 21.85 -42.30
N ASN A 499 -9.37 21.52 -41.57
CA ASN A 499 -8.05 21.28 -42.18
C ASN A 499 -7.53 19.87 -41.92
N ALA A 500 -8.16 18.87 -42.56
CA ALA A 500 -7.41 17.70 -42.96
C ALA A 500 -6.32 18.18 -43.95
N LYS A 501 -5.07 18.23 -43.50
CA LYS A 501 -3.93 18.37 -44.42
C LYS A 501 -3.79 17.13 -45.30
#